data_AF-A0AAD7BF48-F1
#
_entry.id   AF-A0AAD7BF48-F1
#
_cell.length_a   1.000
_cell.length_b   1.000
_cell.length_c   1.000
_cell.angle_alpha   90.00
_cell.angle_beta   90.00
_cell.angle_gamma   90.00
#
_symmetry.space_group_name_H-M   'P 1'
#
loop_
_entity.id
_entity.type
_entity.pdbx_description
1 polymer ?
#
loop_
_entity_poly.entity_id
_entity_poly.type
_entity_poly.pdbx_seq_one_letter_code
_entity_poly.pdbx_strand_id
1 'polypeptide(L)'
;IANSSFQILMRLSDQFVLLLLAHLEHYPDVPFMPWQHGTHFLEHLYGIARSFIPDFSFGQLIKMYKHILMRQRILSSGQYSAKKEKDSNNGYIFDFVDSGLKPEEVAMLKMFPLRLDIDRACEIAWKEAAALA
;
A
#
# COMPACT_ATOMS: atom_id res chain seq x y z
N ILE A 1 -1.28 14.79 -23.56
CA ILE A 1 -1.39 14.72 -22.07
C ILE A 1 -1.37 16.15 -21.55
N ALA A 2 -2.26 16.53 -20.63
CA ALA A 2 -2.21 17.87 -20.03
C ALA A 2 -0.86 18.05 -19.30
N ASN A 3 -0.23 19.23 -19.41
CA ASN A 3 1.08 19.50 -18.82
C ASN A 3 1.15 19.14 -17.32
N SER A 4 0.06 19.38 -16.58
CA SER A 4 -0.06 19.01 -15.16
C SER A 4 0.00 17.50 -14.91
N SER A 5 -0.71 16.69 -15.70
CA SER A 5 -0.70 15.24 -15.58
C SER A 5 0.67 14.66 -15.89
N PHE A 6 1.37 15.22 -16.88
CA PHE A 6 2.74 14.80 -17.21
C PHE A 6 3.70 15.05 -16.04
N GLN A 7 3.64 16.24 -15.42
CA GLN A 7 4.46 16.57 -14.25
C GLN A 7 4.20 15.65 -13.06
N ILE A 8 2.95 15.25 -12.84
CA ILE A 8 2.59 14.29 -11.78
C ILE A 8 3.22 12.93 -12.04
N LEU A 9 3.14 12.42 -13.28
CA LEU A 9 3.73 11.14 -13.65
C LEU A 9 5.25 11.13 -13.52
N MET A 10 5.92 12.23 -13.88
CA MET A 10 7.37 12.36 -13.70
C MET A 10 7.77 12.36 -12.24
N ARG A 11 7.08 13.15 -11.41
CA ARG A 11 7.31 13.11 -9.95
C ARG A 11 7.07 11.74 -9.35
N LEU A 12 6.02 11.03 -9.79
CA LEU A 12 5.73 9.70 -9.30
C LEU A 12 6.84 8.71 -9.67
N SER A 13 7.38 8.82 -10.87
CA SER A 13 8.51 8.00 -11.34
C SER A 13 9.76 8.25 -10.49
N ASP A 14 10.12 9.51 -10.24
CA ASP A 14 11.27 9.87 -9.40
C ASP A 14 11.11 9.34 -7.96
N GLN A 15 9.93 9.54 -7.37
CA GLN A 15 9.63 9.07 -6.02
C GLN A 15 9.66 7.54 -5.93
N PHE A 16 9.26 6.83 -6.98
CA PHE A 16 9.29 5.38 -7.01
C PHE A 16 10.73 4.83 -7.01
N VAL A 17 11.62 5.46 -7.79
CA VAL A 17 13.06 5.12 -7.78
C VAL A 17 13.66 5.42 -6.42
N LEU A 18 13.34 6.56 -5.80
CA LEU A 18 13.82 6.91 -4.46
C LEU A 18 13.31 5.93 -3.40
N LEU A 19 12.04 5.52 -3.47
CA LEU A 19 11.45 4.52 -2.58
C LEU A 19 12.17 3.18 -2.72
N LEU A 20 12.42 2.73 -3.95
CA LEU A 20 13.19 1.51 -4.21
C LEU A 20 14.58 1.62 -3.55
N LEU A 21 15.33 2.68 -3.83
CA LEU A 21 16.68 2.87 -3.26
C LEU A 21 16.67 2.87 -1.73
N ALA A 22 15.73 3.58 -1.11
CA ALA A 22 15.60 3.62 0.35
C ALA A 22 15.24 2.25 0.94
N HIS A 23 14.37 1.48 0.27
CA HIS A 23 14.02 0.12 0.69
C HIS A 23 15.23 -0.81 0.64
N LEU A 24 16.04 -0.73 -0.42
CA LEU A 24 17.27 -1.54 -0.54
C LEU A 24 18.28 -1.24 0.55
N GLU A 25 18.41 0.03 0.93
CA GLU A 25 19.36 0.46 1.96
C GLU A 25 18.93 0.01 3.36
N HIS A 26 17.64 0.09 3.67
CA HIS A 26 17.14 -0.14 5.04
C HIS A 26 16.56 -1.54 5.28
N TYR A 27 16.10 -2.22 4.22
CA TYR A 27 15.41 -3.52 4.31
C TYR A 27 15.88 -4.52 3.24
N PRO A 28 17.19 -4.84 3.17
CA PRO A 28 17.74 -5.69 2.12
C PRO A 28 17.17 -7.13 2.10
N ASP A 29 16.73 -7.63 3.26
CA ASP A 29 16.20 -8.99 3.40
C ASP A 29 14.67 -9.11 3.14
N VAL A 30 14.01 -7.95 2.99
CA VAL A 30 12.55 -7.86 2.84
C VAL A 30 12.21 -7.66 1.36
N PRO A 31 11.30 -8.47 0.79
CA PRO A 31 10.89 -8.30 -0.61
C PRO A 31 10.20 -6.94 -0.79
N PHE A 32 10.52 -6.25 -1.88
CA PHE A 32 9.88 -4.98 -2.19
C PHE A 32 8.55 -5.23 -2.89
N MET A 33 7.46 -4.75 -2.30
CA MET A 33 6.10 -4.93 -2.80
C MET A 33 5.46 -3.56 -3.02
N PRO A 34 5.62 -2.96 -4.22
CA PRO A 34 5.12 -1.62 -4.56
C PRO A 34 3.66 -1.35 -4.15
N TRP A 35 2.79 -2.35 -4.36
CA TRP A 35 1.36 -2.24 -4.06
C TRP A 35 1.05 -2.13 -2.56
N GLN A 36 1.96 -2.56 -1.68
CA GLN A 36 1.80 -2.38 -0.23
C GLN A 36 2.10 -0.94 0.22
N HIS A 37 2.79 -0.14 -0.60
CA HIS A 37 3.08 1.27 -0.31
C HIS A 37 1.98 2.22 -0.82
N GLY A 38 0.89 1.69 -1.39
CA GLY A 38 -0.23 2.48 -1.89
C GLY A 38 -1.18 2.97 -0.79
N THR A 39 -2.08 3.89 -1.17
CA THR A 39 -3.12 4.44 -0.28
C THR A 39 -4.38 3.58 -0.19
N HIS A 40 -4.44 2.45 -0.91
CA HIS A 40 -5.63 1.61 -1.01
C HIS A 40 -6.20 1.18 0.36
N PHE A 41 -5.32 0.83 1.31
CA PHE A 41 -5.75 0.53 2.68
C PHE A 41 -6.45 1.72 3.34
N LEU A 42 -5.85 2.91 3.21
CA LEU A 42 -6.42 4.12 3.77
C LEU A 42 -7.75 4.43 3.11
N GLU A 43 -7.87 4.32 1.78
CA GLU A 43 -9.12 4.55 1.05
C GLU A 43 -10.26 3.68 1.59
N HIS A 44 -10.01 2.39 1.82
CA HIS A 44 -11.00 1.49 2.43
C HIS A 44 -11.31 1.85 3.88
N LEU A 45 -10.29 2.14 4.69
CA LEU A 45 -10.47 2.58 6.07
C LEU A 45 -11.34 3.85 6.14
N TYR A 46 -11.06 4.83 5.29
CA TYR A 46 -11.85 6.05 5.16
C TYR A 46 -13.25 5.77 4.63
N GLY A 47 -13.41 4.84 3.67
CA GLY A 47 -14.71 4.41 3.17
C GLY A 47 -15.61 3.85 4.27
N ILE A 48 -15.08 2.90 5.05
CA ILE A 48 -15.75 2.31 6.20
C ILE A 48 -16.06 3.37 7.25
N ALA A 49 -15.11 4.28 7.54
CA ALA A 49 -15.32 5.34 8.51
C ALA A 49 -16.47 6.28 8.11
N ARG A 50 -16.56 6.62 6.81
CA ARG A 50 -17.66 7.42 6.27
C ARG A 50 -19.02 6.73 6.34
N SER A 51 -19.06 5.39 6.32
CA SER A 51 -20.30 4.64 6.54
C SER A 51 -20.88 4.84 7.95
N PHE A 52 -20.05 5.18 8.94
CA PHE A 52 -20.52 5.52 10.29
C PHE A 52 -20.85 7.01 10.44
N ILE A 53 -19.94 7.88 9.99
CA ILE A 53 -20.08 9.34 10.05
C ILE A 53 -19.56 9.91 8.72
N PRO A 54 -20.43 10.41 7.81
CA PRO A 54 -20.03 10.84 6.47
C PRO A 54 -18.92 11.91 6.44
N ASP A 55 -19.04 12.93 7.30
CA ASP A 55 -18.09 14.05 7.39
C ASP A 55 -17.43 14.09 8.77
N PHE A 56 -16.63 13.07 9.07
CA PHE A 56 -15.96 12.99 10.36
C PHE A 56 -14.72 13.89 10.45
N SER A 57 -14.54 14.52 11.60
CA SER A 57 -13.30 15.20 12.00
C SER A 57 -12.25 14.20 12.50
N PHE A 58 -10.97 14.60 12.54
CA PHE A 58 -9.90 13.75 13.08
C PHE A 58 -10.19 13.26 14.52
N GLY A 59 -10.75 14.12 15.37
CA GLY A 59 -11.16 13.73 16.73
C GLY A 59 -12.24 12.64 16.76
N GLN A 60 -13.16 12.64 15.79
CA GLN A 60 -14.15 11.58 15.64
C GLN A 60 -13.52 10.28 15.15
N LEU A 61 -12.56 10.33 14.22
CA LEU A 61 -11.82 9.14 13.79
C LEU A 61 -11.09 8.47 14.97
N ILE A 62 -10.41 9.24 15.82
CA ILE A 62 -9.74 8.71 17.01
C ILE A 62 -10.74 8.08 17.99
N LYS A 63 -11.93 8.67 18.17
CA LYS A 63 -12.99 8.07 18.98
C LYS A 63 -13.47 6.75 18.38
N MET A 64 -13.70 6.69 17.07
CA MET A 64 -14.09 5.46 16.36
C MET A 64 -13.05 4.36 16.57
N TYR A 65 -11.77 4.67 16.41
CA TYR A 65 -10.68 3.73 16.67
C TYR A 65 -10.72 3.15 18.10
N LYS A 66 -10.95 3.99 19.12
CA LYS A 66 -11.09 3.51 20.50
C LYS A 66 -12.27 2.55 20.68
N HIS A 67 -13.40 2.84 20.04
CA HIS A 67 -14.56 1.94 20.06
C HIS A 67 -14.28 0.60 19.37
N ILE A 68 -13.60 0.62 18.22
CA ILE A 68 -13.17 -0.59 17.51
C ILE A 68 -12.27 -1.43 18.41
N LEU A 69 -11.25 -0.82 19.04
CA LEU A 69 -10.31 -1.52 19.91
C LEU A 69 -11.01 -2.16 21.13
N MET A 70 -11.95 -1.46 21.75
CA MET A 70 -12.71 -2.01 22.87
C MET A 70 -13.57 -3.20 22.45
N ARG A 71 -14.26 -3.08 21.31
CA ARG A 71 -15.06 -4.19 20.76
C ARG A 71 -14.19 -5.40 20.45
N GLN A 72 -13.01 -5.19 19.85
CA GLN A 72 -12.06 -6.26 19.58
C GLN A 72 -11.63 -6.96 20.88
N ARG A 73 -11.31 -6.21 21.94
CA ARG A 73 -10.97 -6.79 23.25
C ARG A 73 -12.09 -7.64 23.85
N ILE A 74 -13.34 -7.18 23.77
CA ILE A 74 -14.50 -7.93 24.26
C ILE A 74 -14.72 -9.22 23.45
N LEU A 75 -14.54 -9.15 22.12
CA LEU A 75 -14.65 -10.34 21.26
C LEU A 75 -13.51 -11.34 21.55
N SER A 76 -12.28 -10.85 21.70
CA SER A 76 -11.11 -11.69 22.02
C SER A 76 -11.14 -12.27 23.43
N SER A 77 -11.90 -11.70 24.38
CA SER A 77 -12.02 -12.25 25.73
C SER A 77 -12.91 -13.49 25.81
N GLY A 78 -13.62 -13.84 24.74
CA GLY A 78 -14.53 -14.99 24.69
C GLY A 78 -15.80 -14.85 25.54
N GLN A 79 -15.94 -13.74 26.28
CA GLN A 79 -17.10 -13.47 27.14
C GLN A 79 -18.33 -12.98 26.36
N TYR A 80 -18.17 -12.74 25.05
CA TYR A 80 -19.24 -12.33 24.16
C TYR A 80 -19.18 -13.13 22.86
N SER A 81 -20.20 -13.95 22.63
CA SER A 81 -20.42 -14.64 21.35
C SER A 81 -21.54 -13.92 20.61
N ALA A 82 -21.19 -13.11 19.61
CA ALA A 82 -22.20 -12.57 18.69
C ALA A 82 -22.87 -13.72 17.93
N LYS A 83 -24.18 -13.64 17.69
CA LYS A 83 -24.82 -14.51 16.69
C LYS A 83 -24.15 -14.21 15.35
N LYS A 84 -23.58 -15.23 14.71
CA LYS A 84 -22.96 -15.11 13.39
C LYS A 84 -24.03 -14.57 12.42
N GLU A 85 -23.87 -13.33 11.96
CA GLU A 85 -24.69 -12.84 10.86
C GLU A 85 -24.40 -13.66 9.60
N LYS A 86 -25.35 -13.67 8.67
CA LYS A 86 -25.30 -14.49 7.45
C LYS A 86 -24.04 -14.13 6.65
N ASP A 87 -23.13 -15.08 6.45
CA ASP A 87 -21.88 -14.95 5.66
C ASP A 87 -22.11 -14.57 4.17
N SER A 88 -23.37 -14.39 3.73
CA SER A 88 -23.71 -14.07 2.34
C SER A 88 -23.30 -12.67 1.90
N ASN A 89 -22.91 -11.79 2.82
CA ASN A 89 -22.20 -10.55 2.52
C ASN A 89 -20.79 -10.67 3.10
N ASN A 90 -19.88 -11.33 2.39
CA ASN A 90 -18.46 -11.13 2.64
C ASN A 90 -18.16 -9.64 2.37
N GLY A 91 -18.24 -8.83 3.43
CA GLY A 91 -17.64 -7.51 3.45
C GLY A 91 -16.13 -7.63 3.21
N TYR A 92 -15.51 -6.50 2.84
CA TYR A 92 -14.09 -6.32 2.54
C TYR A 92 -13.19 -7.40 3.15
N ILE A 93 -12.79 -8.39 2.36
CA ILE A 93 -11.77 -9.36 2.73
C ILE A 93 -10.43 -8.61 2.69
N PHE A 94 -9.84 -8.40 3.85
CA PHE A 94 -8.60 -7.67 4.02
C PHE A 94 -7.39 -8.61 3.93
N ASP A 95 -7.05 -9.06 2.72
CA ASP A 95 -5.82 -9.81 2.44
C ASP A 95 -4.73 -8.86 1.92
N PHE A 96 -4.15 -8.03 2.80
CA PHE A 96 -2.90 -7.31 2.47
C PHE A 96 -1.65 -8.19 2.65
N VAL A 97 -1.81 -9.30 3.37
CA VAL A 97 -0.72 -10.19 3.76
C VAL A 97 -0.64 -11.39 2.81
N ASP A 98 -1.78 -11.91 2.36
CA ASP A 98 -1.81 -12.92 1.31
C ASP A 98 -1.78 -12.23 -0.06
N SER A 99 -0.57 -11.98 -0.54
CA SER A 99 -0.35 -11.45 -1.90
C SER A 99 -0.81 -12.43 -3.00
N GLY A 100 -1.23 -13.65 -2.65
CA GLY A 100 -1.51 -14.73 -3.59
C GLY A 100 -0.25 -15.24 -4.31
N LEU A 101 0.92 -14.70 -3.96
CA LEU A 101 2.19 -15.03 -4.58
C LEU A 101 2.74 -16.33 -4.02
N LYS A 102 3.30 -17.14 -4.91
CA LYS A 102 4.07 -18.33 -4.54
C LYS A 102 5.36 -17.89 -3.85
N PRO A 103 5.94 -18.73 -2.97
CA PRO A 103 7.22 -18.42 -2.31
C PRO A 103 8.35 -18.07 -3.29
N GLU A 104 8.35 -18.66 -4.49
CA GLU A 104 9.31 -18.38 -5.56
C GLU A 104 9.17 -16.96 -6.11
N GLU A 105 7.95 -16.47 -6.27
CA GLU A 105 7.67 -15.10 -6.74
C GLU A 105 8.09 -14.08 -5.68
N VAL A 106 7.83 -14.38 -4.41
CA VAL A 106 8.30 -13.57 -3.29
C VAL A 106 9.84 -13.54 -3.22
N ALA A 107 10.51 -14.65 -3.53
CA ALA A 107 11.97 -14.69 -3.59
C ALA A 107 12.52 -13.82 -4.74
N MET A 108 11.85 -13.78 -5.89
CA MET A 108 12.22 -12.88 -7.00
C MET A 108 12.11 -11.40 -6.60
N LEU A 109 11.13 -11.04 -5.77
CA LEU A 109 10.98 -9.67 -5.24
C LEU A 109 12.04 -9.26 -4.21
N LYS A 110 12.90 -10.20 -3.77
CA LYS A 110 14.11 -9.91 -3.00
C LYS A 110 15.33 -9.68 -3.88
N MET A 111 15.23 -10.01 -5.17
CA MET A 111 16.32 -9.78 -6.12
C MET A 111 16.20 -8.38 -6.68
N PHE A 112 17.26 -7.59 -6.51
CA PHE A 112 17.27 -6.20 -6.91
C PHE A 112 18.44 -5.88 -7.83
N PRO A 113 18.24 -4.99 -8.81
CA PRO A 113 19.35 -4.48 -9.61
C PRO A 113 20.35 -3.78 -8.69
N LEU A 114 21.64 -3.94 -8.97
CA LEU A 114 22.67 -3.17 -8.27
C LEU A 114 22.48 -1.69 -8.60
N ARG A 115 22.97 -0.81 -7.73
CA ARG A 115 22.91 0.64 -7.98
C ARG A 115 23.48 1.01 -9.36
N LEU A 116 24.56 0.34 -9.76
CA LEU A 116 25.18 0.51 -11.07
C LEU A 116 24.23 0.17 -12.23
N ASP A 117 23.41 -0.87 -12.08
CA ASP A 117 22.44 -1.28 -13.11
C ASP A 117 21.32 -0.24 -13.23
N ILE A 118 20.89 0.33 -12.11
CA ILE A 118 19.91 1.43 -12.09
C ILE A 118 20.49 2.67 -12.78
N ASP A 119 21.71 3.07 -12.43
CA ASP A 119 22.37 4.24 -13.02
C ASP A 119 22.53 4.07 -14.54
N ARG A 120 22.93 2.87 -14.99
CA ARG A 120 23.04 2.53 -16.41
C ARG A 120 21.69 2.59 -17.12
N ALA A 121 20.63 2.08 -16.50
CA ALA A 121 19.27 2.15 -17.05
C ALA A 121 18.80 3.60 -17.20
N CYS A 122 19.09 4.46 -16.21
CA CYS A 122 18.80 5.89 -16.27
C CYS A 122 19.55 6.58 -17.43
N GLU A 123 20.83 6.26 -17.65
CA GLU A 123 21.58 6.80 -18.79
C GLU A 123 20.99 6.41 -20.15
N ILE A 124 20.57 5.15 -20.31
CA ILE A 124 19.96 4.66 -21.55
C ILE A 124 18.63 5.36 -21.78
N ALA A 125 17.76 5.39 -20.76
CA ALA A 125 16.47 6.06 -20.84
C ALA A 125 16.61 7.55 -21.20
N TRP A 126 17.62 8.24 -20.64
CA TRP A 126 17.92 9.63 -20.98
C TRP A 126 18.34 9.78 -22.45
N LYS A 127 19.24 8.93 -22.94
CA LYS A 127 19.69 8.96 -24.34
C LYS A 127 18.53 8.74 -25.32
N GLU A 128 17.66 7.79 -25.02
CA GLU A 128 16.46 7.52 -25.84
C GLU A 128 15.48 8.69 -25.81
N ALA A 129 15.21 9.26 -24.65
CA ALA A 129 14.34 10.43 -24.52
C ALA A 129 14.90 11.65 -25.28
N ALA A 130 16.21 11.90 -25.17
CA ALA A 130 16.87 12.98 -25.87
C ALA A 130 16.87 12.80 -27.40
N ALA A 131 16.85 11.56 -27.90
CA ALA A 131 16.77 11.27 -29.33
C ALA A 131 15.35 11.47 -29.91
N LEU A 132 14.32 11.53 -29.07
CA LEU A 132 12.93 11.75 -29.45
C LEU A 132 12.51 13.23 -29.33
N ALA A 133 13.35 14.08 -28.75
CA ALA A 133 13.13 15.52 -28.55
C ALA A 133 13.68 16.34 -29.73
#